data_AF-A0A963FQA8-F1
#
_entry.id   AF-A0A963FQA8-F1
#
_cell.length_a   1.000
_cell.length_b   1.000
_cell.length_c   1.000
_cell.angle_alpha   90.00
_cell.angle_beta   90.00
_cell.angle_gamma   90.00
#
_symmetry.space_group_name_H-M   'P 1'
#
loop_
_entity.id
_entity.type
_entity.pdbx_description
1 polymer ?
#
loop_
_entity_poly.entity_id
_entity_poly.type
_entity_poly.pdbx_seq_one_letter_code
_entity_poly.pdbx_strand_id
1 'polypeptide(L)'
;IQQLVGRCVAATNVAEKIVNTFVSLAETRFKGSDAESIQELIHETVAIETDADSLGIEITHTIFARRNSMDPVCTIFLYKLIHWIDDLADYAEKLAIRTRLLIVR
;
A
#
# COMPACT_ATOMS: atom_id res chain seq x y z
N ILE A 1 12.32 6.13 6.78
CA ILE A 1 10.98 6.60 7.21
C ILE A 1 10.32 7.50 6.16
N GLN A 2 10.92 8.63 5.75
CA GLN A 2 10.30 9.49 4.72
C GLN A 2 10.00 8.75 3.40
N GLN A 3 10.91 7.89 2.96
CA GLN A 3 10.69 7.04 1.79
C GLN A 3 9.52 6.06 1.97
N LEU A 4 9.44 5.39 3.14
CA LEU A 4 8.31 4.52 3.49
C LEU A 4 6.98 5.28 3.42
N VAL A 5 6.90 6.44 4.09
CA VAL A 5 5.71 7.31 4.03
C VAL A 5 5.34 7.67 2.59
N GLY A 6 6.34 8.03 1.77
CA GLY A 6 6.11 8.34 0.35
C GLY A 6 5.53 7.16 -0.43
N ARG A 7 6.00 5.93 -0.16
CA ARG A 7 5.46 4.71 -0.78
C ARG A 7 4.05 4.38 -0.32
N CYS A 8 3.75 4.46 0.98
CA CYS A 8 2.41 4.21 1.49
C CYS A 8 1.39 5.23 0.95
N VAL A 9 1.78 6.50 0.84
CA VAL A 9 0.96 7.54 0.18
C VAL A 9 0.76 7.23 -1.30
N ALA A 10 1.81 6.80 -2.01
CA ALA A 10 1.68 6.41 -3.42
C ALA A 10 0.70 5.23 -3.60
N ALA A 11 0.80 4.18 -2.79
CA ALA A 11 -0.12 3.05 -2.83
C ALA A 11 -1.58 3.50 -2.61
N THR A 12 -1.80 4.39 -1.64
CA THR A 12 -3.13 4.95 -1.34
C THR A 12 -3.69 5.75 -2.53
N ASN A 13 -2.85 6.54 -3.20
CA ASN A 13 -3.27 7.31 -4.37
C ASN A 13 -3.62 6.40 -5.56
N VAL A 14 -2.92 5.28 -5.75
CA VAL A 14 -3.27 4.31 -6.80
C VAL A 14 -4.58 3.59 -6.44
N ALA A 15 -4.77 3.22 -5.17
CA ALA A 15 -6.03 2.66 -4.70
C ALA A 15 -7.23 3.61 -4.90
N GLU A 16 -7.05 4.92 -4.70
CA GLU A 16 -8.07 5.93 -5.03
C GLU A 16 -8.43 5.91 -6.53
N LYS A 17 -7.42 5.83 -7.41
CA LYS A 17 -7.66 5.70 -8.87
C LYS A 17 -8.45 4.45 -9.19
N ILE A 18 -8.14 3.31 -8.55
CA ILE A 18 -8.89 2.06 -8.73
C ILE A 18 -10.38 2.27 -8.40
N VAL A 19 -10.68 2.91 -7.27
CA VAL A 19 -12.07 3.19 -6.86
C VAL A 19 -12.76 4.08 -7.89
N ASN A 20 -12.12 5.15 -8.33
CA ASN A 20 -12.70 6.08 -9.30
C ASN A 20 -12.99 5.40 -10.65
N THR A 21 -12.05 4.60 -11.16
CA THR A 21 -12.25 3.84 -12.40
C THR A 21 -13.35 2.78 -12.24
N PHE A 22 -13.43 2.13 -11.07
CA PHE A 22 -14.47 1.14 -10.79
C PHE A 22 -15.88 1.76 -10.78
N VAL A 23 -16.04 2.97 -10.23
CA VAL A 23 -17.30 3.72 -10.28
C VAL A 23 -17.68 4.04 -11.73
N SER A 24 -16.73 4.53 -12.53
CA SER A 24 -16.95 4.80 -13.96
C SER A 24 -17.38 3.54 -14.74
N LEU A 25 -16.77 2.39 -14.45
CA LEU A 25 -17.15 1.09 -15.03
C LEU A 25 -18.61 0.72 -14.73
N ALA A 26 -19.04 0.93 -13.49
CA ALA A 26 -20.40 0.63 -13.06
C ALA A 26 -21.44 1.51 -13.77
N GLU A 27 -21.11 2.78 -14.01
CA GLU A 27 -21.98 3.73 -14.70
C GLU A 27 -22.04 3.48 -16.22
N THR A 28 -20.94 3.06 -16.83
CA THR A 28 -20.81 2.92 -18.29
C THR A 28 -21.20 1.54 -18.84
N ARG A 29 -21.75 0.65 -18.00
CA ARG A 29 -22.08 -0.75 -18.34
C ARG A 29 -20.88 -1.54 -18.87
N PHE A 30 -19.73 -1.43 -18.21
CA PHE A 30 -18.55 -2.28 -18.43
C PHE A 30 -18.08 -2.35 -19.90
N LYS A 31 -17.39 -1.29 -20.35
CA LYS A 31 -16.56 -1.36 -21.56
C LYS A 31 -15.23 -2.04 -21.23
N GLY A 32 -14.76 -2.93 -22.10
CA GLY A 32 -13.55 -3.75 -21.85
C GLY A 32 -12.26 -2.95 -21.60
N SER A 33 -12.14 -1.73 -22.12
CA SER A 33 -10.96 -0.86 -21.93
C SER A 33 -10.69 -0.51 -20.47
N ASP A 34 -11.75 -0.34 -19.68
CA ASP A 34 -11.64 0.17 -18.32
C ASP A 34 -11.31 -0.97 -17.33
N ALA A 35 -11.70 -2.20 -17.68
CA ALA A 35 -11.32 -3.40 -16.92
C ALA A 35 -9.81 -3.70 -17.03
N GLU A 36 -9.23 -3.54 -18.22
CA GLU A 36 -7.77 -3.65 -18.43
C GLU A 36 -7.03 -2.58 -17.64
N SER A 37 -7.50 -1.33 -17.67
CA SER A 37 -6.90 -0.24 -16.90
C SER A 37 -6.90 -0.52 -15.39
N ILE A 38 -7.96 -1.12 -14.83
CA ILE A 38 -7.96 -1.49 -13.40
C ILE A 38 -6.98 -2.62 -13.10
N GLN A 39 -6.78 -3.59 -14.01
CA GLN A 39 -5.77 -4.64 -13.80
C GLN A 39 -4.36 -4.05 -13.72
N GLU A 40 -4.05 -3.04 -14.54
CA GLU A 40 -2.76 -2.33 -14.49
C GLU A 40 -2.59 -1.60 -13.15
N LEU A 41 -3.61 -0.88 -12.69
CA LEU A 41 -3.58 -0.18 -11.40
C LEU A 41 -3.44 -1.15 -10.21
N ILE A 42 -4.03 -2.36 -10.30
CA ILE A 42 -3.86 -3.40 -9.28
C ILE A 42 -2.40 -3.84 -9.23
N HIS A 43 -1.77 -4.13 -10.37
CA HIS A 43 -0.37 -4.51 -10.43
C HIS A 43 0.55 -3.40 -9.91
N GLU A 44 0.25 -2.14 -10.25
CA GLU A 44 0.98 -0.97 -9.73
C GLU A 44 0.86 -0.89 -8.20
N THR A 45 -0.34 -1.07 -7.64
CA THR A 45 -0.55 -1.01 -6.18
C THR A 45 0.27 -2.07 -5.44
N VAL A 46 0.24 -3.32 -5.92
CA VAL A 46 1.00 -4.43 -5.33
C VAL A 46 2.50 -4.18 -5.41
N ALA A 47 3.00 -3.66 -6.55
CA ALA A 47 4.41 -3.35 -6.68
C ALA A 47 4.87 -2.24 -5.70
N ILE A 48 4.04 -1.22 -5.49
CA ILE A 48 4.33 -0.14 -4.52
C ILE A 48 4.30 -0.66 -3.08
N GLU A 49 3.34 -1.52 -2.74
CA GLU A 49 3.28 -2.16 -1.42
C GLU A 49 4.53 -3.01 -1.15
N THR A 50 4.98 -3.81 -2.12
CA THR A 50 6.18 -4.63 -1.95
C THR A 50 7.44 -3.78 -1.74
N ASP A 51 7.51 -2.61 -2.39
CA ASP A 51 8.56 -1.61 -2.15
C ASP A 51 8.45 -1.01 -0.73
N ALA A 52 7.23 -0.77 -0.23
CA ALA A 52 6.98 -0.25 1.11
C ALA A 52 7.40 -1.25 2.20
N ASP A 53 6.97 -2.52 2.08
CA ASP A 53 7.35 -3.63 2.96
C ASP A 53 8.87 -3.76 3.09
N SER A 54 9.57 -3.71 1.95
CA SER A 54 11.03 -3.81 1.89
C SER A 54 11.69 -2.68 2.69
N LEU A 55 11.18 -1.44 2.57
CA LEU A 55 11.65 -0.29 3.35
C LEU A 55 11.30 -0.43 4.84
N GLY A 56 10.11 -0.95 5.17
CA GLY A 56 9.68 -1.22 6.54
C GLY A 56 10.62 -2.19 7.25
N ILE A 57 11.00 -3.27 6.57
CA ILE A 57 11.97 -4.27 7.03
C ILE A 57 13.35 -3.62 7.27
N GLU A 58 13.85 -2.84 6.31
CA GLU A 58 15.17 -2.18 6.42
C GLU A 58 15.24 -1.22 7.62
N ILE A 59 14.19 -0.41 7.82
CA ILE A 59 14.11 0.53 8.94
C ILE A 59 14.04 -0.25 10.27
N THR A 60 13.24 -1.32 10.34
CA THR A 60 13.10 -2.17 11.51
C THR A 60 14.44 -2.82 11.89
N HIS A 61 15.19 -3.33 10.91
CA HIS A 61 16.54 -3.85 11.12
C HIS A 61 17.50 -2.79 11.67
N THR A 62 17.41 -1.56 11.16
CA THR A 62 18.25 -0.44 11.61
C THR A 62 17.96 -0.07 13.08
N ILE A 63 16.69 -0.05 13.48
CA ILE A 63 16.29 0.19 14.88
C ILE A 63 16.79 -0.95 15.77
N PHE A 64 16.60 -2.20 15.32
CA PHE A 64 17.04 -3.37 16.08
C PHE A 64 18.55 -3.37 16.34
N ALA A 65 19.35 -3.01 15.33
CA ALA A 65 20.80 -2.89 15.48
C ALA A 65 21.22 -1.83 16.51
N ARG A 66 20.43 -0.75 16.66
CA ARG A 66 20.71 0.37 17.58
C ARG A 66 20.00 0.27 18.93
N ARG A 67 19.17 -0.75 19.14
CA ARG A 67 18.28 -0.86 20.32
C ARG A 67 18.98 -0.71 21.67
N ASN A 68 20.23 -1.17 21.78
CA ASN A 68 20.98 -1.14 23.06
C ASN A 68 21.41 0.28 23.48
N SER A 69 21.43 1.24 22.55
CA SER A 69 21.75 2.64 22.83
C SER A 69 20.51 3.54 22.81
N MET A 70 19.31 2.95 22.81
CA MET A 70 18.04 3.66 22.73
C MET A 70 17.20 3.38 24.00
N ASP A 71 16.36 4.33 24.37
CA ASP A 71 15.36 4.08 25.40
C ASP A 71 14.41 2.94 24.94
N PRO A 72 14.15 1.93 25.80
CA PRO A 72 13.29 0.80 25.43
C PRO A 72 11.86 1.21 25.06
N VAL A 73 11.29 2.19 25.74
CA VAL A 73 9.93 2.67 25.48
C VAL A 73 9.89 3.36 24.10
N CYS A 74 10.84 4.26 23.82
CA CYS A 74 10.98 4.88 22.51
C CYS A 74 11.17 3.85 21.38
N THR A 75 11.97 2.80 21.62
CA THR A 75 12.21 1.75 20.63
C THR A 75 10.92 1.02 20.25
N ILE A 76 10.10 0.66 21.23
CA ILE A 76 8.79 0.03 21.00
C ILE A 76 7.85 0.97 20.25
N PHE A 77 7.80 2.25 20.62
CA PHE A 77 6.97 3.22 19.90
C PHE A 77 7.40 3.42 18.44
N LEU A 78 8.69 3.37 18.14
CA LEU A 78 9.19 3.46 16.77
C LEU A 78 8.78 2.26 15.92
N TYR A 79 8.86 1.03 16.45
CA TYR A 79 8.35 -0.15 15.73
C TYR A 79 6.84 -0.04 15.45
N LYS A 80 6.06 0.40 16.44
CA LYS A 80 4.61 0.59 16.25
C LYS A 80 4.30 1.67 15.21
N LEU A 81 5.05 2.77 15.22
CA LEU A 81 4.87 3.85 14.26
C LEU A 81 5.19 3.39 12.83
N ILE A 82 6.23 2.58 12.64
CA ILE A 82 6.55 1.99 11.33
C ILE A 82 5.41 1.11 10.86
N HIS A 83 4.92 0.21 11.72
CA HIS A 83 3.79 -0.67 11.40
C HIS A 83 2.53 0.13 11.00
N TRP A 84 2.19 1.19 11.74
CA TRP A 84 1.01 2.01 11.41
C TRP A 84 1.15 2.77 10.09
N ILE A 85 2.37 3.13 9.69
CA ILE A 85 2.61 3.73 8.39
C ILE A 85 2.45 2.66 7.30
N ASP A 86 3.01 1.47 7.52
CA ASP A 86 2.98 0.34 6.60
C ASP A 86 1.54 -0.16 6.34
N ASP A 87 0.72 -0.23 7.39
CA ASP A 87 -0.70 -0.60 7.35
C ASP A 87 -1.48 0.20 6.28
N LEU A 88 -1.07 1.42 5.97
CA LEU A 88 -1.71 2.24 4.94
C LEU A 88 -1.53 1.66 3.52
N ALA A 89 -0.32 1.17 3.19
CA ALA A 89 -0.07 0.49 1.91
C ALA A 89 -0.82 -0.85 1.86
N ASP A 90 -0.81 -1.55 3.00
CA ASP A 90 -1.49 -2.82 3.24
C ASP A 90 -3.00 -2.74 2.98
N TYR A 91 -3.65 -1.64 3.41
CA TYR A 91 -5.07 -1.39 3.11
C TYR A 91 -5.33 -1.06 1.64
N ALA A 92 -4.42 -0.33 0.99
CA ALA A 92 -4.51 -0.04 -0.44
C ALA A 92 -4.43 -1.33 -1.28
N GLU A 93 -3.50 -2.22 -0.94
CA GLU A 93 -3.31 -3.52 -1.60
C GLU A 93 -4.54 -4.43 -1.41
N LYS A 94 -5.07 -4.53 -0.19
CA LYS A 94 -6.32 -5.25 0.09
C LYS A 94 -7.51 -4.71 -0.69
N LEU A 95 -7.60 -3.40 -0.89
CA LEU A 95 -8.64 -2.80 -1.73
C LEU A 95 -8.46 -3.21 -3.20
N ALA A 96 -7.25 -3.09 -3.74
CA ALA A 96 -6.94 -3.49 -5.12
C ALA A 96 -7.28 -4.97 -5.39
N ILE A 97 -6.85 -5.88 -4.50
CA ILE A 97 -7.11 -7.32 -4.62
C ILE A 97 -8.62 -7.61 -4.58
N ARG A 98 -9.39 -6.92 -3.72
CA ARG A 98 -10.84 -7.10 -3.65
C ARG A 98 -11.54 -6.59 -4.91
N THR A 99 -11.11 -5.45 -5.45
CA THR A 99 -11.66 -4.92 -6.71
C THR A 99 -11.44 -5.89 -7.87
N ARG A 100 -10.28 -6.57 -7.92
CA ARG A 100 -10.03 -7.64 -8.90
C ARG A 100 -11.12 -8.72 -8.89
N LEU A 101 -11.56 -9.15 -7.71
CA LEU A 101 -12.60 -10.18 -7.55
C LEU A 101 -13.99 -9.71 -8.01
N LEU A 102 -14.21 -8.41 -8.12
CA LEU A 102 -15.47 -7.82 -8.57
C LEU A 102 -15.53 -7.67 -10.10
N ILE A 103 -14.39 -7.47 -10.77
CA ILE A 103 -14.32 -7.22 -12.22
C ILE A 103 -14.21 -8.52 -13.03
N VAL A 104 -13.71 -9.61 -12.44
CA VAL A 104 -13.62 -10.93 -13.10
C VAL A 104 -14.97 -11.68 -13.12
N ARG A 105 -16.06 -11.05 -12.63
CA ARG A 105 -17.42 -11.59 -12.66
C ARG A 105 -18.28 -10.91 -13.71
#